data_AF-A0A9P7VAL1-F1
#
_entry.id   AF-A0A9P7VAL1-F1
#
_cell.length_a   1.000
_cell.length_b   1.000
_cell.length_c   1.000
_cell.angle_alpha   90.00
_cell.angle_beta   90.00
_cell.angle_gamma   90.00
#
_symmetry.space_group_name_H-M   'P 1'
#
loop_
_entity.id
_entity.type
_entity.pdbx_description
1 polymer ?
#
loop_
_entity_poly.entity_id
_entity_poly.type
_entity_poly.pdbx_seq_one_letter_code
_entity_poly.pdbx_strand_id
1 'polypeptide(L)'
;MSTNGSSIRTVPQDLVDQWGSQQYQFKKLAYVLSGVDIESFNLAVVNLMSIQKSSSDGAVSNYVIVVDESLRQKDARQYIQLRKLASDHGIRIKSIMGTSKAEVEFHVFGLTEYDRVVYLDPRSLILPKQKKINANTETLSSYTIDNSNVDELFGIPPAVNFSASVAYRNVQLDHVKTEHYFIQSVEQLPPLVWHREKQHYNNPESLFNTELMVITPSKLFFNALKKQYTRMVHKPWYTLGDHSIEVTSSEVINAVVLKMPLNVIALPHKTYGLLSNEFRSTIHTCYSEDGGDDWDAIEAIETARVVHYADDPIPPPWQQPVLIDSHEPYNSLLLYCFDASFDIDRFTIQYPTPNSRPMLTRDCDSVRIWNWLRTQWTKMATL
;
A
#
# COMPACT_ATOMS: atom_id res chain seq x y z
N MET A 1 0.19 -26.68 25.07
CA MET A 1 1.44 -25.90 25.16
C MET A 1 1.22 -24.60 24.40
N SER A 2 0.84 -23.52 25.10
CA SER A 2 0.63 -22.21 24.47
C SER A 2 1.96 -21.61 24.08
N THR A 3 2.26 -21.57 22.79
CA THR A 3 3.34 -20.74 22.26
C THR A 3 3.00 -19.28 22.56
N ASN A 4 3.88 -18.59 23.29
CA ASN A 4 3.83 -17.16 23.59
C ASN A 4 3.13 -16.35 22.50
N GLY A 5 1.98 -15.77 22.84
CA GLY A 5 1.29 -14.79 22.01
C GLY A 5 2.26 -13.67 21.66
N SER A 6 2.33 -13.37 20.37
CA SER A 6 3.12 -12.36 19.70
C SER A 6 3.18 -11.02 20.44
N SER A 7 4.39 -10.49 20.64
CA SER A 7 4.69 -9.15 21.18
C SER A 7 4.24 -7.99 20.28
N ILE A 8 3.36 -8.24 19.31
CA ILE A 8 2.88 -7.26 18.34
C ILE A 8 1.77 -6.44 18.99
N ARG A 9 1.86 -5.13 18.83
CA ARG A 9 0.88 -4.18 19.38
C ARG A 9 0.14 -3.47 18.26
N THR A 10 -1.10 -3.05 18.51
CA THR A 10 -1.86 -2.22 17.57
C THR A 10 -1.81 -0.75 18.00
N VAL A 11 -1.84 0.16 17.04
CA VAL A 11 -1.82 1.60 17.29
C VAL A 11 -3.19 2.18 16.98
N PRO A 12 -3.86 2.82 17.96
CA PRO A 12 -5.08 3.60 17.71
C PRO A 12 -4.83 4.82 16.80
N GLN A 13 -5.78 5.18 15.93
CA GLN A 13 -5.62 6.28 14.97
C GLN A 13 -5.36 7.63 15.65
N ASP A 14 -6.05 7.92 16.75
CA ASP A 14 -5.90 9.15 17.55
C ASP A 14 -4.49 9.34 18.11
N LEU A 15 -3.74 8.25 18.35
CA LEU A 15 -2.33 8.33 18.72
C LEU A 15 -1.46 8.72 17.52
N VAL A 16 -1.73 8.19 16.33
CA VAL A 16 -0.97 8.52 15.11
C VAL A 16 -1.14 10.00 14.77
N ASP A 17 -2.34 10.53 14.92
CA ASP A 17 -2.63 11.95 14.66
C ASP A 17 -1.81 12.89 15.55
N GLN A 18 -1.50 12.47 16.79
CA GLN A 18 -0.65 13.23 17.71
C GLN A 18 0.81 13.27 17.27
N TRP A 19 1.32 12.22 16.62
CA TRP A 19 2.72 12.16 16.16
C TRP A 19 3.04 13.21 15.10
N GLY A 20 2.08 13.58 14.26
CA GLY A 20 2.24 14.64 13.26
C GLY A 20 2.46 16.05 13.82
N SER A 21 2.27 16.25 15.13
CA SER A 21 2.47 17.54 15.81
C SER A 21 3.81 17.64 16.56
N GLN A 22 4.60 16.56 16.61
CA GLN A 22 5.82 16.49 17.40
C GLN A 22 7.07 16.70 16.54
N GLN A 23 8.10 17.29 17.14
CA GLN A 23 9.43 17.30 16.51
C GLN A 23 9.99 15.89 16.48
N TYR A 24 10.37 15.41 15.29
CA TYR A 24 10.92 14.06 15.13
C TYR A 24 12.24 13.90 15.90
N GLN A 25 12.38 12.77 16.60
CA GLN A 25 13.58 12.47 17.39
C GLN A 25 14.79 12.07 16.51
N PHE A 26 14.54 11.81 15.23
CA PHE A 26 15.51 11.35 14.25
C PHE A 26 16.08 12.50 13.43
N LYS A 27 17.32 12.34 12.95
CA LYS A 27 17.99 13.36 12.14
C LYS A 27 17.99 13.02 10.66
N LYS A 28 17.98 11.73 10.33
CA LYS A 28 18.04 11.24 8.95
C LYS A 28 16.81 10.43 8.62
N LEU A 29 15.75 11.16 8.25
CA LEU A 29 14.47 10.61 7.81
C LEU A 29 14.44 10.49 6.29
N ALA A 30 13.89 9.40 5.76
CA ALA A 30 13.73 9.24 4.32
C ALA A 30 12.38 8.63 3.92
N TYR A 31 11.77 9.21 2.88
CA TYR A 31 10.80 8.49 2.05
C TYR A 31 11.53 7.61 1.05
N VAL A 32 11.08 6.36 0.92
CA VAL A 32 11.73 5.38 0.05
C VAL A 32 10.69 4.64 -0.79
N LEU A 33 10.86 4.63 -2.12
CA LEU A 33 10.08 3.81 -3.04
C LEU A 33 11.01 2.88 -3.83
N SER A 34 10.46 1.84 -4.45
CA SER A 34 11.20 0.91 -5.32
C SER A 34 10.89 1.15 -6.80
N GLY A 35 11.84 0.85 -7.68
CA GLY A 35 11.65 0.83 -9.12
C GLY A 35 12.12 -0.52 -9.65
N VAL A 36 11.19 -1.49 -9.69
CA VAL A 36 11.47 -2.89 -10.10
C VAL A 36 11.21 -3.12 -11.59
N ASP A 37 10.48 -2.20 -12.21
CA ASP A 37 10.24 -2.05 -13.64
C ASP A 37 10.17 -0.55 -13.99
N ILE A 38 10.08 -0.22 -15.27
CA ILE A 38 10.07 1.17 -15.72
C ILE A 38 8.81 1.92 -15.25
N GLU A 39 7.69 1.21 -15.15
CA GLU A 39 6.42 1.75 -14.69
C GLU A 39 6.48 2.15 -13.21
N SER A 40 6.87 1.22 -12.35
CA SER A 40 7.07 1.49 -10.92
C SER A 40 8.13 2.56 -10.68
N PHE A 41 9.19 2.62 -11.50
CA PHE A 41 10.17 3.70 -11.41
C PHE A 41 9.56 5.06 -11.76
N ASN A 42 8.73 5.15 -12.81
CA ASN A 42 8.01 6.37 -13.15
C ASN A 42 7.10 6.83 -12.00
N LEU A 43 6.25 5.92 -11.51
CA LEU A 43 5.34 6.19 -10.40
C LEU A 43 6.10 6.60 -9.13
N ALA A 44 7.26 6.00 -8.86
CA ALA A 44 8.10 6.35 -7.72
C ALA A 44 8.63 7.78 -7.81
N VAL A 45 9.04 8.23 -8.99
CA VAL A 45 9.48 9.62 -9.22
C VAL A 45 8.32 10.58 -8.97
N VAL A 46 7.16 10.34 -9.57
CA VAL A 46 5.99 11.22 -9.43
C VAL A 46 5.48 11.27 -7.99
N ASN A 47 5.42 10.13 -7.31
CA ASN A 47 5.02 10.06 -5.91
C ASN A 47 5.94 10.91 -5.02
N LEU A 48 7.25 10.76 -5.15
CA LEU A 48 8.19 11.55 -4.34
C LEU A 48 8.13 13.04 -4.67
N MET A 49 7.92 13.42 -5.93
CA MET A 49 7.69 14.82 -6.31
C MET A 49 6.42 15.39 -5.69
N SER A 50 5.35 14.60 -5.59
CA SER A 50 4.09 14.98 -4.92
C SER A 50 4.31 15.17 -3.41
N ILE A 51 4.97 14.21 -2.76
CA ILE A 51 5.28 14.28 -1.32
C ILE A 51 6.13 15.52 -1.02
N GLN A 52 7.16 15.80 -1.84
CA GLN A 52 8.02 16.97 -1.68
C GLN A 52 7.26 18.30 -1.66
N LYS A 53 6.26 18.47 -2.54
CA LYS A 53 5.44 19.69 -2.58
C LYS A 53 4.61 19.89 -1.31
N SER A 54 4.25 18.80 -0.65
CA SER A 54 3.44 18.82 0.57
C SER A 54 4.23 19.00 1.87
N SER A 55 5.54 18.70 1.87
CA SER A 55 6.36 18.79 3.08
C SER A 55 6.66 20.26 3.36
N SER A 56 5.85 20.86 4.23
CA SER A 56 5.80 22.32 4.43
C SER A 56 6.97 22.87 5.27
N ASP A 57 7.59 22.01 6.09
CA ASP A 57 8.53 22.46 7.13
C ASP A 57 9.96 21.90 6.96
N GLY A 58 10.25 21.20 5.86
CA GLY A 58 11.57 20.63 5.57
C GLY A 58 12.05 19.55 6.56
N ALA A 59 11.17 19.07 7.45
CA ALA A 59 11.48 18.07 8.46
C ALA A 59 11.93 16.72 7.85
N VAL A 60 11.44 16.40 6.66
CA VAL A 60 11.89 15.26 5.85
C VAL A 60 12.49 15.78 4.55
N SER A 61 13.79 15.60 4.39
CA SER A 61 14.54 16.13 3.25
C SER A 61 15.15 15.05 2.35
N ASN A 62 15.02 13.77 2.70
CA ASN A 62 15.60 12.68 1.91
C ASN A 62 14.50 11.90 1.19
N TYR A 63 14.59 11.87 -0.13
CA TYR A 63 13.67 11.19 -1.02
C TYR A 63 14.49 10.21 -1.83
N VAL A 64 14.22 8.92 -1.71
CA VAL A 64 15.08 7.85 -2.26
C VAL A 64 14.27 6.90 -3.11
N ILE A 65 14.81 6.53 -4.26
CA ILE A 65 14.28 5.42 -5.06
C ILE A 65 15.37 4.34 -5.12
N VAL A 66 15.02 3.12 -4.70
CA VAL A 66 15.85 1.94 -4.90
C VAL A 66 15.46 1.32 -6.23
N VAL A 67 16.39 1.29 -7.19
CA VAL A 67 16.08 0.90 -8.58
C VAL A 67 16.96 -0.27 -9.01
N ASP A 68 16.38 -1.22 -9.73
CA ASP A 68 17.17 -2.25 -10.42
C ASP A 68 17.93 -1.63 -11.62
N GLU A 69 19.25 -1.71 -11.60
CA GLU A 69 20.09 -1.19 -12.69
C GLU A 69 19.85 -1.94 -14.02
N SER A 70 19.29 -3.17 -13.98
CA SER A 70 18.93 -3.92 -15.19
C SER A 70 17.88 -3.20 -16.05
N LEU A 71 17.08 -2.30 -15.47
CA LEU A 71 16.07 -1.53 -16.19
C LEU A 71 16.67 -0.66 -17.29
N ARG A 72 17.91 -0.20 -17.12
CA ARG A 72 18.64 0.55 -18.15
C ARG A 72 18.81 -0.25 -19.43
N GLN A 73 18.94 -1.57 -19.34
CA GLN A 73 19.09 -2.46 -20.50
C GLN A 73 17.74 -2.73 -21.18
N LYS A 74 16.64 -2.73 -20.40
CA LYS A 74 15.28 -2.96 -20.91
C LYS A 74 14.74 -1.74 -21.65
N ASP A 75 14.90 -0.54 -21.08
CA ASP A 75 14.53 0.73 -21.72
C ASP A 75 15.51 1.84 -21.30
N ALA A 76 16.61 1.96 -22.04
CA ALA A 76 17.63 2.96 -21.74
C ALA A 76 17.11 4.40 -21.82
N ARG A 77 16.18 4.69 -22.73
CA ARG A 77 15.69 6.05 -22.97
C ARG A 77 14.86 6.51 -21.78
N GLN A 78 13.83 5.75 -21.43
CA GLN A 78 12.94 6.11 -20.33
C GLN A 78 13.69 6.08 -18.99
N TYR A 79 14.56 5.08 -18.78
CA TYR A 79 15.41 5.02 -17.60
C TYR A 79 16.26 6.28 -17.41
N ILE A 80 16.97 6.74 -18.45
CA ILE A 80 17.81 7.94 -18.38
C ILE A 80 16.96 9.20 -18.12
N GLN A 81 15.80 9.32 -18.77
CA GLN A 81 14.87 10.43 -18.57
C GLN A 81 14.37 10.50 -17.12
N LEU A 82 13.93 9.37 -16.56
CA LEU A 82 13.47 9.28 -15.17
C LEU A 82 14.59 9.58 -14.18
N ARG A 83 15.81 9.08 -14.42
CA ARG A 83 16.97 9.43 -13.59
C ARG A 83 17.26 10.91 -13.59
N LYS A 84 17.18 11.55 -14.76
CA LYS A 84 17.37 12.99 -14.88
C LYS A 84 16.26 13.74 -14.14
N LEU A 85 15.00 13.38 -14.36
CA LEU A 85 13.85 14.01 -13.70
C LEU A 85 13.93 13.90 -12.17
N ALA A 86 14.27 12.72 -11.65
CA ALA A 86 14.52 12.49 -10.24
C ALA A 86 15.65 13.40 -9.69
N SER A 87 16.78 13.45 -10.40
CA SER A 87 17.92 14.28 -10.00
C SER A 87 17.57 15.78 -10.01
N ASP A 88 16.80 16.24 -11.00
CA ASP A 88 16.38 17.64 -11.12
C ASP A 88 15.46 18.05 -9.94
N HIS A 89 14.82 17.08 -9.26
CA HIS A 89 14.01 17.26 -8.05
C HIS A 89 14.72 16.83 -6.75
N GLY A 90 16.03 16.61 -6.78
CA GLY A 90 16.79 16.22 -5.58
C GLY A 90 16.45 14.83 -5.04
N ILE A 91 15.78 13.97 -5.82
CA ILE A 91 15.47 12.59 -5.46
C ILE A 91 16.72 11.74 -5.71
N ARG A 92 17.20 11.06 -4.65
CA ARG A 92 18.38 10.21 -4.69
C ARG A 92 18.04 8.83 -5.24
N ILE A 93 18.76 8.41 -6.26
CA ILE A 93 18.64 7.05 -6.82
C ILE A 93 19.71 6.14 -6.23
N LYS A 94 19.28 5.03 -5.63
CA LYS A 94 20.13 3.93 -5.18
C LYS A 94 19.97 2.77 -6.15
N SER A 95 20.82 2.75 -7.16
CA SER A 95 20.94 1.62 -8.09
C SER A 95 21.45 0.37 -7.37
N ILE A 96 20.78 -0.75 -7.56
CA ILE A 96 21.22 -2.07 -7.11
C ILE A 96 21.13 -3.06 -8.27
N MET A 97 21.91 -4.13 -8.20
CA MET A 97 21.76 -5.27 -9.12
C MET A 97 20.89 -6.31 -8.43
N GLY A 98 19.61 -6.33 -8.76
CA GLY A 98 18.63 -7.27 -8.21
C GLY A 98 18.34 -8.38 -9.20
N THR A 99 18.34 -9.64 -8.77
CA THR A 99 17.91 -10.76 -9.64
C THR A 99 16.39 -10.97 -9.65
N SER A 100 15.67 -10.35 -8.71
CA SER A 100 14.20 -10.42 -8.57
C SER A 100 13.63 -9.12 -8.01
N LYS A 101 12.31 -8.91 -8.19
CA LYS A 101 11.60 -7.74 -7.62
C LYS A 101 11.74 -7.68 -6.10
N ALA A 102 11.56 -8.82 -5.43
CA ALA A 102 11.65 -8.92 -3.98
C ALA A 102 13.04 -8.51 -3.45
N GLU A 103 14.12 -8.89 -4.14
CA GLU A 103 15.48 -8.51 -3.74
C GLU A 103 15.72 -7.00 -3.82
N VAL A 104 15.16 -6.32 -4.82
CA VAL A 104 15.22 -4.86 -4.93
C VAL A 104 14.55 -4.20 -3.73
N GLU A 105 13.37 -4.68 -3.34
CA GLU A 105 12.62 -4.14 -2.20
C GLU A 105 13.32 -4.41 -0.86
N PHE A 106 14.01 -5.55 -0.70
CA PHE A 106 14.76 -5.81 0.53
C PHE A 106 15.86 -4.78 0.80
N HIS A 107 16.41 -4.14 -0.23
CA HIS A 107 17.45 -3.12 -0.06
C HIS A 107 16.97 -1.89 0.73
N VAL A 108 15.65 -1.67 0.84
CA VAL A 108 15.05 -0.65 1.71
C VAL A 108 15.44 -0.87 3.18
N PHE A 109 15.45 -2.13 3.64
CA PHE A 109 15.83 -2.50 5.00
C PHE A 109 17.33 -2.34 5.27
N GLY A 110 18.14 -2.26 4.21
CA GLY A 110 19.60 -2.09 4.27
C GLY A 110 20.07 -0.64 4.24
N LEU A 111 19.17 0.35 4.19
CA LEU A 111 19.49 1.77 4.12
C LEU A 111 19.96 2.37 5.46
N THR A 112 20.98 1.76 6.08
CA THR A 112 21.50 2.14 7.41
C THR A 112 22.12 3.54 7.48
N GLU A 113 22.20 4.26 6.36
CA GLU A 113 22.50 5.69 6.36
C GLU A 113 21.36 6.57 6.91
N TYR A 114 20.15 6.04 7.03
CA TYR A 114 18.97 6.71 7.60
C TYR A 114 18.60 6.09 8.95
N ASP A 115 18.07 6.92 9.84
CA ASP A 115 17.60 6.48 11.16
C ASP A 115 16.21 5.82 11.06
N ARG A 116 15.39 6.31 10.12
CA ARG A 116 14.01 5.89 9.91
C ARG A 116 13.63 6.06 8.45
N VAL A 117 12.95 5.04 7.91
CA VAL A 117 12.45 5.01 6.54
C VAL A 117 10.94 4.82 6.57
N VAL A 118 10.21 5.63 5.81
CA VAL A 118 8.83 5.34 5.39
C VAL A 118 8.90 4.83 3.96
N TYR A 119 8.61 3.55 3.78
CA TYR A 119 8.50 2.91 2.49
C TYR A 119 7.07 3.00 1.98
N LEU A 120 6.93 3.28 0.68
CA LEU A 120 5.65 3.23 -0.03
C LEU A 120 5.82 2.37 -1.29
N ASP A 121 4.84 1.53 -1.61
CA ASP A 121 4.75 0.92 -2.92
C ASP A 121 4.42 2.00 -3.96
N PRO A 122 5.13 2.05 -5.10
CA PRO A 122 4.89 3.05 -6.15
C PRO A 122 3.45 3.13 -6.66
N ARG A 123 2.65 2.06 -6.54
CA ARG A 123 1.24 2.04 -6.93
C ARG A 123 0.30 2.63 -5.90
N SER A 124 0.82 3.18 -4.81
CA SER A 124 0.01 3.79 -3.76
C SER A 124 -0.19 5.29 -4.00
N LEU A 125 -1.37 5.79 -3.61
CA LEU A 125 -1.72 7.20 -3.54
C LEU A 125 -1.77 7.64 -2.09
N ILE A 126 -1.12 8.77 -1.79
CA ILE A 126 -1.30 9.44 -0.51
C ILE A 126 -2.43 10.46 -0.66
N LEU A 127 -3.44 10.34 0.19
CA LEU A 127 -4.61 11.22 0.18
C LEU A 127 -4.44 12.36 1.21
N PRO A 128 -5.13 13.50 1.07
CA PRO A 128 -5.05 14.61 2.02
C PRO A 128 -5.70 14.27 3.37
N LYS A 129 -5.28 14.96 4.46
CA LYS A 129 -5.76 14.71 5.84
C LYS A 129 -7.24 15.04 5.99
N GLN A 130 -7.66 16.14 5.39
CA GLN A 130 -9.04 16.60 5.44
C GLN A 130 -9.71 16.33 4.11
N LYS A 131 -10.76 15.53 4.18
CA LYS A 131 -11.67 15.26 3.09
C LYS A 131 -13.07 15.69 3.51
N LYS A 132 -13.71 16.56 2.74
CA LYS A 132 -15.16 16.76 2.70
C LYS A 132 -15.73 16.26 1.38
N ILE A 133 -16.22 15.02 1.32
CA ILE A 133 -16.92 14.59 0.12
C ILE A 133 -18.26 15.32 0.06
N ASN A 134 -18.47 16.12 -0.99
CA ASN A 134 -19.78 16.72 -1.22
C ASN A 134 -20.66 15.71 -1.96
N ALA A 135 -21.52 15.02 -1.21
CA ALA A 135 -22.47 14.04 -1.74
C ALA A 135 -23.45 14.64 -2.78
N ASN A 136 -23.64 15.97 -2.80
CA ASN A 136 -24.64 16.63 -3.64
C ASN A 136 -24.10 17.14 -4.99
N THR A 137 -22.78 17.16 -5.22
CA THR A 137 -22.19 17.74 -6.44
C THR A 137 -21.44 16.74 -7.33
N GLU A 138 -21.60 15.43 -7.08
CA GLU A 138 -21.10 14.34 -7.94
C GLU A 138 -19.60 14.44 -8.33
N THR A 139 -18.81 15.16 -7.53
CA THR A 139 -17.43 15.45 -7.90
C THR A 139 -16.51 15.39 -6.68
N LEU A 140 -15.67 14.36 -6.65
CA LEU A 140 -14.42 14.31 -5.87
C LEU A 140 -13.35 15.27 -6.46
N SER A 141 -13.75 16.22 -7.30
CA SER A 141 -12.85 17.04 -8.15
C SER A 141 -12.13 18.15 -7.39
N SER A 142 -12.58 18.49 -6.18
CA SER A 142 -11.97 19.57 -5.38
C SER A 142 -10.71 19.14 -4.62
N TYR A 143 -10.34 17.86 -4.63
CA TYR A 143 -9.10 17.41 -3.99
C TYR A 143 -7.95 17.39 -4.97
N THR A 144 -6.97 18.23 -4.69
CA THR A 144 -5.66 18.13 -5.31
C THR A 144 -4.83 17.18 -4.46
N ILE A 145 -4.74 15.91 -4.89
CA ILE A 145 -3.92 14.86 -4.24
C ILE A 145 -2.43 15.23 -4.20
N ASP A 146 -2.02 16.12 -5.11
CA ASP A 146 -0.66 16.59 -5.36
C ASP A 146 0.08 17.25 -4.20
N ASN A 147 -0.56 17.42 -3.03
CA ASN A 147 0.01 18.06 -1.85
C ASN A 147 -0.27 17.29 -0.55
N SER A 148 -0.06 15.97 -0.56
CA SER A 148 -0.22 15.13 0.64
C SER A 148 1.03 14.30 0.97
N ASN A 149 1.28 14.12 2.27
CA ASN A 149 2.31 13.23 2.83
C ASN A 149 1.75 12.41 3.99
N VAL A 150 2.57 11.57 4.58
CA VAL A 150 2.29 10.80 5.81
C VAL A 150 3.38 11.05 6.85
N ASP A 151 3.82 12.30 6.99
CA ASP A 151 4.97 12.67 7.83
C ASP A 151 4.77 12.26 9.30
N GLU A 152 3.51 12.19 9.77
CA GLU A 152 3.16 11.67 11.10
C GLU A 152 3.76 10.29 11.41
N LEU A 153 4.01 9.46 10.40
CA LEU A 153 4.60 8.13 10.58
C LEU A 153 6.07 8.16 11.01
N PHE A 154 6.78 9.27 10.78
CA PHE A 154 8.13 9.46 11.31
C PHE A 154 8.16 9.74 12.82
N GLY A 155 7.01 10.08 13.42
CA GLY A 155 6.88 10.25 14.88
C GLY A 155 6.69 8.93 15.63
N ILE A 156 6.64 7.79 14.93
CA ILE A 156 6.64 6.46 15.57
C ILE A 156 7.86 6.35 16.52
N PRO A 157 7.66 5.87 17.78
CA PRO A 157 8.72 5.83 18.78
C PRO A 157 9.98 5.09 18.31
N PRO A 158 11.20 5.54 18.67
CA PRO A 158 12.42 4.93 18.19
C PRO A 158 12.63 3.46 18.58
N ALA A 159 11.99 3.02 19.66
CA ALA A 159 12.01 1.62 20.08
C ALA A 159 11.37 0.68 19.06
N VAL A 160 10.48 1.17 18.17
CA VAL A 160 9.77 0.37 17.17
C VAL A 160 10.66 0.16 15.95
N ASN A 161 10.94 -1.11 15.62
CA ASN A 161 11.81 -1.47 14.50
C ASN A 161 11.06 -1.59 13.17
N PHE A 162 9.80 -2.04 13.22
CA PHE A 162 8.98 -2.28 12.04
C PHE A 162 7.52 -1.94 12.33
N SER A 163 6.85 -1.32 11.37
CA SER A 163 5.41 -1.08 11.41
C SER A 163 4.81 -1.16 10.02
N ALA A 164 3.61 -1.71 9.92
CA ALA A 164 2.84 -1.82 8.69
C ALA A 164 1.36 -2.03 9.05
N SER A 165 0.46 -1.83 8.08
CA SER A 165 -0.95 -2.17 8.27
C SER A 165 -1.13 -3.69 8.27
N VAL A 166 -2.18 -4.17 8.96
CA VAL A 166 -2.48 -5.60 9.00
C VAL A 166 -3.40 -5.96 7.84
N ALA A 167 -3.24 -7.13 7.26
CA ALA A 167 -4.24 -7.72 6.39
C ALA A 167 -5.45 -8.13 7.27
N TYR A 168 -6.51 -7.31 7.30
CA TYR A 168 -7.70 -7.52 8.17
C TYR A 168 -8.50 -8.81 7.91
N ARG A 169 -8.08 -9.65 6.96
CA ARG A 169 -8.65 -10.99 6.75
C ARG A 169 -8.71 -11.86 8.03
N ASN A 170 -8.02 -11.49 9.12
CA ASN A 170 -7.59 -12.43 10.15
C ASN A 170 -7.40 -11.83 11.58
N VAL A 171 -7.72 -10.55 11.84
CA VAL A 171 -7.54 -9.92 13.17
C VAL A 171 -8.89 -9.51 13.75
N GLN A 172 -9.11 -9.76 15.04
CA GLN A 172 -10.13 -9.04 15.81
C GLN A 172 -9.40 -8.00 16.65
N LEU A 173 -9.67 -6.71 16.41
CA LEU A 173 -9.19 -5.65 17.30
C LEU A 173 -10.16 -5.58 18.48
N ASP A 174 -9.67 -5.88 19.69
CA ASP A 174 -10.42 -5.53 20.89
C ASP A 174 -10.56 -4.00 20.91
N HIS A 175 -11.80 -3.50 20.94
CA HIS A 175 -12.09 -2.07 21.10
C HIS A 175 -11.52 -1.57 22.43
N VAL A 176 -10.24 -1.20 22.45
CA VAL A 176 -9.68 -0.49 23.60
C VAL A 176 -10.12 0.96 23.47
N LYS A 177 -11.12 1.33 24.28
CA LYS A 177 -11.51 2.73 24.47
C LYS A 177 -10.27 3.50 24.89
N THR A 178 -9.89 4.49 24.10
CA THR A 178 -8.75 5.37 24.37
C THR A 178 -9.11 6.34 25.48
N GLU A 179 -8.95 5.91 26.74
CA GLU A 179 -8.83 6.86 27.84
C GLU A 179 -7.41 7.47 27.79
N HIS A 180 -7.29 8.64 27.17
CA HIS A 180 -6.14 9.57 27.24
C HIS A 180 -4.79 8.90 27.60
N TYR A 181 -4.28 8.05 26.71
CA TYR A 181 -2.97 7.44 26.93
C TYR A 181 -1.87 8.43 26.56
N PHE A 182 -1.14 8.95 27.56
CA PHE A 182 0.21 9.43 27.34
C PHE A 182 1.13 8.21 27.18
N ILE A 183 1.17 7.64 25.96
CA ILE A 183 1.96 6.43 25.68
C ILE A 183 3.44 6.81 25.69
N GLN A 184 4.13 6.41 26.75
CA GLN A 184 5.57 6.61 26.91
C GLN A 184 6.38 5.42 26.36
N SER A 185 5.75 4.24 26.21
CA SER A 185 6.42 3.04 25.69
C SER A 185 5.50 2.12 24.88
N VAL A 186 6.08 1.35 23.96
CA VAL A 186 5.37 0.44 23.03
C VAL A 186 4.58 -0.63 23.79
N GLU A 187 5.06 -1.04 24.96
CA GLU A 187 4.44 -2.08 25.79
C GLU A 187 3.07 -1.69 26.35
N GLN A 188 2.78 -0.37 26.39
CA GLN A 188 1.50 0.17 26.83
C GLN A 188 0.42 0.10 25.74
N LEU A 189 0.79 -0.16 24.48
CA LEU A 189 -0.15 -0.32 23.39
C LEU A 189 -0.97 -1.61 23.54
N PRO A 190 -2.23 -1.63 23.08
CA PRO A 190 -3.04 -2.84 23.10
C PRO A 190 -2.35 -3.99 22.34
N PRO A 191 -2.37 -5.22 22.87
CA PRO A 191 -1.86 -6.38 22.14
C PRO A 191 -2.71 -6.61 20.89
N LEU A 192 -2.06 -6.97 19.78
CA LEU A 192 -2.77 -7.44 18.60
C LEU A 192 -3.25 -8.89 18.85
N VAL A 193 -4.56 -9.08 18.93
CA VAL A 193 -5.15 -10.42 19.06
C VAL A 193 -5.28 -11.04 17.66
N TRP A 194 -4.43 -12.03 17.40
CA TRP A 194 -4.37 -12.73 16.11
C TRP A 194 -4.78 -14.19 16.26
N HIS A 195 -5.88 -14.57 15.60
CA HIS A 195 -6.34 -15.96 15.58
C HIS A 195 -5.80 -16.68 14.35
N ARG A 196 -4.63 -17.31 14.49
CA ARG A 196 -3.99 -18.10 13.42
C ARG A 196 -4.91 -19.20 12.83
N GLU A 197 -5.91 -19.65 13.58
CA GLU A 197 -6.86 -20.71 13.19
C GLU A 197 -8.03 -20.23 12.32
N LYS A 198 -8.32 -18.91 12.29
CA LYS A 198 -9.43 -18.34 11.51
C LYS A 198 -9.03 -17.92 10.09
N GLN A 199 -7.83 -18.30 9.64
CA GLN A 199 -7.34 -17.89 8.34
C GLN A 199 -8.01 -18.66 7.21
N HIS A 200 -8.86 -17.96 6.46
CA HIS A 200 -9.58 -18.54 5.33
C HIS A 200 -8.71 -18.74 4.06
N TYR A 201 -7.43 -18.35 4.07
CA TYR A 201 -6.50 -18.46 2.93
C TYR A 201 -5.19 -19.20 3.25
N ASN A 202 -4.55 -19.73 2.19
CA ASN A 202 -3.45 -20.71 2.20
C ASN A 202 -2.11 -20.28 2.84
N ASN A 203 -1.97 -19.10 3.45
CA ASN A 203 -0.71 -18.69 4.10
C ASN A 203 -0.90 -18.07 5.51
N PRO A 204 -0.77 -18.88 6.58
CA PRO A 204 -0.88 -18.42 7.97
C PRO A 204 0.12 -17.35 8.39
N GLU A 205 1.16 -17.10 7.58
CA GLU A 205 2.23 -16.15 7.90
C GLU A 205 1.99 -14.75 7.30
N SER A 206 1.03 -14.51 6.40
CA SER A 206 0.79 -13.19 5.77
C SER A 206 -0.03 -12.24 6.66
N LEU A 207 0.58 -11.76 7.74
CA LEU A 207 -0.05 -10.85 8.71
C LEU A 207 -0.11 -9.40 8.22
N PHE A 208 1.04 -8.84 7.82
CA PHE A 208 1.17 -7.44 7.43
C PHE A 208 1.04 -7.26 5.92
N ASN A 209 0.36 -6.21 5.51
CA ASN A 209 0.47 -5.71 4.15
C ASN A 209 1.78 -4.90 4.03
N THR A 210 2.46 -4.94 2.88
CA THR A 210 3.82 -4.38 2.74
C THR A 210 3.90 -3.17 1.81
N GLU A 211 2.76 -2.61 1.44
CA GLU A 211 2.63 -1.47 0.52
C GLU A 211 2.96 -0.15 1.22
N LEU A 212 2.84 -0.10 2.55
CA LEU A 212 3.33 0.98 3.38
C LEU A 212 4.02 0.37 4.61
N MET A 213 5.29 0.71 4.80
CA MET A 213 6.05 0.23 5.95
C MET A 213 6.86 1.35 6.58
N VAL A 214 6.97 1.32 7.91
CA VAL A 214 7.86 2.19 8.67
C VAL A 214 8.96 1.33 9.26
N ILE A 215 10.20 1.60 8.85
CA ILE A 215 11.33 0.71 9.05
C ILE A 215 12.45 1.47 9.77
N THR A 216 13.02 0.84 10.80
CA THR A 216 14.36 1.17 11.28
C THR A 216 15.37 0.32 10.50
N PRO A 217 16.14 0.88 9.56
CA PRO A 217 17.02 0.09 8.71
C PRO A 217 18.07 -0.67 9.53
N SER A 218 18.34 -1.93 9.16
CA SER A 218 19.25 -2.82 9.90
C SER A 218 19.89 -3.84 8.97
N LYS A 219 21.22 -3.92 8.99
CA LYS A 219 21.97 -4.95 8.26
C LYS A 219 21.57 -6.37 8.70
N LEU A 220 21.28 -6.56 9.99
CA LEU A 220 20.85 -7.85 10.50
C LEU A 220 19.49 -8.26 9.92
N PHE A 221 18.53 -7.33 9.91
CA PHE A 221 17.21 -7.59 9.34
C PHE A 221 17.27 -7.80 7.83
N PHE A 222 17.99 -6.94 7.10
CA PHE A 222 18.24 -7.09 5.67
C PHE A 222 18.84 -8.45 5.31
N ASN A 223 19.88 -8.89 6.03
CA ASN A 223 20.51 -10.18 5.79
C ASN A 223 19.58 -11.36 6.12
N ALA A 224 18.70 -11.21 7.12
CA ALA A 224 17.69 -12.21 7.44
C ALA A 224 16.66 -12.37 6.31
N LEU A 225 16.20 -11.26 5.72
CA LEU A 225 15.31 -11.27 4.55
C LEU A 225 15.96 -11.99 3.37
N LYS A 226 17.20 -11.61 3.00
CA LYS A 226 17.94 -12.29 1.92
C LYS A 226 18.09 -13.78 2.18
N LYS A 227 18.48 -14.17 3.40
CA LYS A 227 18.63 -15.56 3.79
C LYS A 227 17.31 -16.33 3.70
N GLN A 228 16.20 -15.71 4.09
CA GLN A 228 14.88 -16.33 4.03
C GLN A 228 14.40 -16.46 2.59
N TYR A 229 14.59 -15.45 1.75
CA TYR A 229 14.31 -15.51 0.32
C TYR A 229 15.07 -16.65 -0.35
N THR A 230 16.39 -16.74 -0.15
CA THR A 230 17.21 -17.85 -0.67
C THR A 230 16.65 -19.20 -0.23
N ARG A 231 16.21 -19.35 1.01
CA ARG A 231 15.60 -20.61 1.48
C ARG A 231 14.27 -20.92 0.80
N MET A 232 13.45 -19.92 0.52
CA MET A 232 12.13 -20.12 -0.10
C MET A 232 12.27 -20.50 -1.57
N VAL A 233 13.10 -19.79 -2.34
CA VAL A 233 13.27 -20.05 -3.79
C VAL A 233 13.97 -21.37 -4.11
N HIS A 234 14.72 -21.95 -3.17
CA HIS A 234 15.38 -23.25 -3.33
C HIS A 234 14.54 -24.44 -2.82
N LYS A 235 13.25 -24.24 -2.47
CA LYS A 235 12.39 -25.34 -2.03
C LYS A 235 11.93 -26.20 -3.23
N PRO A 236 12.04 -27.54 -3.16
CA PRO A 236 11.76 -28.43 -4.30
C PRO A 236 10.34 -28.35 -4.90
N TRP A 237 9.35 -27.92 -4.11
CA TRP A 237 7.95 -27.84 -4.50
C TRP A 237 7.53 -26.50 -5.11
N TYR A 238 8.41 -25.49 -5.10
CA TYR A 238 8.17 -24.23 -5.85
C TYR A 238 8.44 -24.37 -7.36
N THR A 239 8.94 -25.54 -7.79
CA THR A 239 9.22 -25.91 -9.18
C THR A 239 8.36 -27.09 -9.68
N LEU A 240 7.32 -27.49 -8.93
CA LEU A 240 6.44 -28.59 -9.33
C LEU A 240 5.32 -28.08 -10.26
N GLY A 241 5.64 -27.99 -11.55
CA GLY A 241 4.71 -27.65 -12.64
C GLY A 241 5.24 -26.53 -13.54
N ASP A 242 4.62 -26.35 -14.71
CA ASP A 242 4.91 -25.26 -15.68
C ASP A 242 4.65 -23.84 -15.13
N HIS A 243 4.26 -23.71 -13.86
CA HIS A 243 3.95 -22.44 -13.20
C HIS A 243 4.96 -22.23 -12.06
N SER A 244 6.04 -21.49 -12.34
CA SER A 244 6.92 -20.99 -11.29
C SER A 244 6.15 -20.01 -10.41
N ILE A 245 5.90 -20.35 -9.15
CA ILE A 245 5.30 -19.41 -8.19
C ILE A 245 6.40 -18.41 -7.80
N GLU A 246 6.22 -17.13 -8.15
CA GLU A 246 7.14 -16.06 -7.75
C GLU A 246 7.07 -15.88 -6.23
N VAL A 247 8.22 -16.00 -5.55
CA VAL A 247 8.30 -15.69 -4.11
C VAL A 247 8.24 -14.19 -3.94
N THR A 248 7.19 -13.70 -3.29
CA THR A 248 6.96 -12.26 -3.12
C THR A 248 7.77 -11.69 -1.95
N SER A 249 8.04 -10.38 -1.99
CA SER A 249 8.66 -9.68 -0.86
C SER A 249 7.80 -9.75 0.41
N SER A 250 6.47 -9.58 0.26
CA SER A 250 5.52 -9.62 1.37
C SER A 250 5.57 -10.92 2.16
N GLU A 251 5.60 -12.07 1.47
CA GLU A 251 5.71 -13.39 2.11
C GLU A 251 7.02 -13.54 2.89
N VAL A 252 8.13 -13.06 2.32
CA VAL A 252 9.45 -13.14 2.96
C VAL A 252 9.52 -12.22 4.18
N ILE A 253 9.05 -10.98 4.05
CA ILE A 253 9.03 -9.98 5.12
C ILE A 253 8.24 -10.52 6.29
N ASN A 254 7.01 -10.97 6.05
CA ASN A 254 6.16 -11.55 7.07
C ASN A 254 6.80 -12.77 7.77
N ALA A 255 7.38 -13.69 6.99
CA ALA A 255 8.05 -14.87 7.54
C ALA A 255 9.25 -14.51 8.45
N VAL A 256 9.90 -13.37 8.23
CA VAL A 256 11.04 -12.89 9.03
C VAL A 256 10.60 -12.05 10.21
N VAL A 257 9.71 -11.06 9.99
CA VAL A 257 9.21 -10.14 11.03
C VAL A 257 8.60 -10.91 12.20
N LEU A 258 7.82 -11.95 11.91
CA LEU A 258 7.15 -12.76 12.93
C LEU A 258 8.10 -13.65 13.75
N LYS A 259 9.36 -13.82 13.31
CA LYS A 259 10.35 -14.74 13.93
C LYS A 259 11.53 -14.02 14.55
N MET A 260 11.77 -12.76 14.17
CA MET A 260 12.84 -11.96 14.74
C MET A 260 12.39 -11.26 16.03
N PRO A 261 13.30 -11.02 17.00
CA PRO A 261 13.00 -10.26 18.20
C PRO A 261 12.97 -8.75 17.89
N LEU A 262 11.98 -8.34 17.09
CA LEU A 262 11.73 -6.95 16.71
C LEU A 262 10.58 -6.39 17.54
N ASN A 263 10.65 -5.10 17.88
CA ASN A 263 9.50 -4.36 18.35
C ASN A 263 8.65 -3.97 17.14
N VAL A 264 7.46 -4.53 17.06
CA VAL A 264 6.56 -4.41 15.91
C VAL A 264 5.23 -3.83 16.35
N ILE A 265 4.75 -2.83 15.60
CA ILE A 265 3.40 -2.28 15.79
C ILE A 265 2.60 -2.32 14.49
N ALA A 266 1.32 -2.63 14.59
CA ALA A 266 0.35 -2.59 13.51
C ALA A 266 -0.22 -1.18 13.34
N LEU A 267 -0.16 -0.65 12.11
CA LEU A 267 -0.81 0.61 11.75
C LEU A 267 -2.33 0.40 11.58
N PRO A 268 -3.16 1.42 11.85
CA PRO A 268 -4.59 1.41 11.52
C PRO A 268 -4.81 1.07 10.04
N HIS A 269 -5.48 -0.04 9.76
CA HIS A 269 -5.61 -0.49 8.36
C HIS A 269 -6.63 0.35 7.58
N LYS A 270 -7.75 0.80 8.17
CA LYS A 270 -8.68 1.72 7.49
C LYS A 270 -7.98 2.98 6.98
N THR A 271 -6.98 3.44 7.73
CA THR A 271 -6.19 4.64 7.41
C THR A 271 -5.05 4.35 6.44
N TYR A 272 -4.27 3.30 6.66
CA TYR A 272 -2.98 3.10 5.97
C TYR A 272 -2.90 1.85 5.09
N GLY A 273 -3.95 1.03 5.05
CA GLY A 273 -3.99 -0.25 4.36
C GLY A 273 -5.17 -0.42 3.39
N LEU A 274 -5.87 0.66 3.02
CA LEU A 274 -7.00 0.59 2.11
C LEU A 274 -6.53 0.18 0.70
N LEU A 275 -7.14 -0.87 0.16
CA LEU A 275 -6.92 -1.35 -1.19
C LEU A 275 -8.01 -0.83 -2.13
N SER A 276 -7.65 -0.50 -3.37
CA SER A 276 -8.61 -0.03 -4.38
C SER A 276 -9.71 -1.04 -4.70
N ASN A 277 -9.41 -2.34 -4.55
CA ASN A 277 -10.33 -3.42 -4.84
C ASN A 277 -11.47 -3.53 -3.83
N GLU A 278 -11.34 -2.92 -2.64
CA GLU A 278 -12.42 -2.84 -1.66
C GLU A 278 -13.62 -2.09 -2.27
N PHE A 279 -13.41 -1.00 -3.01
CA PHE A 279 -14.47 -0.27 -3.74
C PHE A 279 -15.10 -1.06 -4.90
N ARG A 280 -14.59 -2.24 -5.21
CA ARG A 280 -15.14 -3.11 -6.24
C ARG A 280 -15.75 -4.38 -5.69
N SER A 281 -15.36 -4.73 -4.47
CA SER A 281 -15.83 -5.94 -3.81
C SER A 281 -17.31 -5.80 -3.51
N THR A 282 -18.00 -6.94 -3.44
CA THR A 282 -19.35 -7.03 -2.88
C THR A 282 -19.33 -7.67 -1.49
N ILE A 283 -18.14 -7.94 -0.96
CA ILE A 283 -17.90 -8.59 0.33
C ILE A 283 -16.76 -7.80 1.00
N HIS A 284 -17.08 -7.10 2.07
CA HIS A 284 -16.12 -6.22 2.76
C HIS A 284 -15.71 -6.76 4.14
N THR A 285 -15.94 -8.05 4.39
CA THR A 285 -15.54 -8.72 5.63
C THR A 285 -14.03 -8.64 5.91
N CYS A 286 -13.24 -8.33 4.87
CA CYS A 286 -11.78 -8.13 4.96
C CYS A 286 -11.39 -6.69 5.29
N TYR A 287 -12.34 -5.75 5.23
CA TYR A 287 -12.16 -4.33 5.55
C TYR A 287 -12.68 -4.02 6.97
N SER A 288 -13.74 -4.70 7.42
CA SER A 288 -14.32 -4.48 8.75
C SER A 288 -13.49 -5.10 9.88
N GLU A 289 -13.34 -4.36 10.98
CA GLU A 289 -12.56 -4.77 12.17
C GLU A 289 -13.23 -5.90 12.97
N ASP A 290 -14.55 -6.06 12.82
CA ASP A 290 -15.37 -7.09 13.45
C ASP A 290 -15.80 -8.21 12.49
N GLY A 291 -15.38 -8.12 11.22
CA GLY A 291 -15.76 -9.06 10.16
C GLY A 291 -17.20 -8.90 9.64
N GLY A 292 -17.89 -7.82 10.01
CA GLY A 292 -19.20 -7.44 9.46
C GLY A 292 -19.12 -6.88 8.03
N ASP A 293 -20.29 -6.55 7.46
CA ASP A 293 -20.46 -5.96 6.12
C ASP A 293 -20.91 -4.49 6.22
N ASP A 294 -20.38 -3.75 7.19
CA ASP A 294 -20.67 -2.33 7.44
C ASP A 294 -19.84 -1.43 6.52
N TRP A 295 -19.78 -1.79 5.23
CA TRP A 295 -19.04 -1.02 4.24
C TRP A 295 -19.73 0.31 3.94
N ASP A 296 -19.02 1.39 4.22
CA ASP A 296 -19.36 2.73 3.79
C ASP A 296 -18.19 3.27 2.97
N ALA A 297 -18.38 3.36 1.64
CA ALA A 297 -17.36 3.82 0.72
C ALA A 297 -16.92 5.27 1.01
N ILE A 298 -17.84 6.11 1.49
CA ILE A 298 -17.59 7.50 1.85
C ILE A 298 -16.72 7.55 3.12
N GLU A 299 -17.10 6.82 4.17
CA GLU A 299 -16.29 6.72 5.40
C GLU A 299 -14.89 6.18 5.06
N ALA A 300 -14.82 5.13 4.24
CA ALA A 300 -13.58 4.46 3.89
C ALA A 300 -12.59 5.42 3.20
N ILE A 301 -13.06 6.14 2.18
CA ILE A 301 -12.19 7.09 1.49
C ILE A 301 -11.93 8.34 2.34
N GLU A 302 -12.85 8.80 3.20
CA GLU A 302 -12.59 9.93 4.11
C GLU A 302 -11.51 9.60 5.16
N THR A 303 -11.54 8.38 5.70
CA THR A 303 -10.60 7.88 6.71
C THR A 303 -9.21 7.59 6.14
N ALA A 304 -9.14 7.08 4.91
CA ALA A 304 -7.87 6.65 4.33
C ALA A 304 -6.83 7.78 4.23
N ARG A 305 -5.57 7.47 4.44
CA ARG A 305 -4.42 8.35 4.18
C ARG A 305 -3.58 7.80 3.05
N VAL A 306 -3.63 6.48 2.84
CA VAL A 306 -3.00 5.78 1.73
C VAL A 306 -4.01 4.85 1.07
N VAL A 307 -4.06 4.84 -0.25
CA VAL A 307 -4.79 3.84 -1.04
C VAL A 307 -3.83 3.14 -1.97
N HIS A 308 -3.76 1.82 -1.90
CA HIS A 308 -2.94 1.02 -2.79
C HIS A 308 -3.75 0.47 -3.97
N TYR A 309 -3.22 0.60 -5.19
CA TYR A 309 -3.85 -0.02 -6.36
C TYR A 309 -3.60 -1.54 -6.37
N ALA A 310 -4.66 -2.32 -6.14
CA ALA A 310 -4.62 -3.78 -6.00
C ALA A 310 -5.63 -4.50 -6.92
N ASP A 311 -6.02 -3.88 -8.04
CA ASP A 311 -7.15 -4.37 -8.85
C ASP A 311 -6.78 -5.47 -9.86
N ASP A 312 -5.70 -6.22 -9.66
CA ASP A 312 -5.37 -7.35 -10.54
C ASP A 312 -6.57 -8.32 -10.68
N PRO A 313 -6.94 -8.76 -11.91
CA PRO A 313 -6.23 -8.58 -13.18
C PRO A 313 -6.67 -7.35 -14.01
N ILE A 314 -7.43 -6.40 -13.45
CA ILE A 314 -7.72 -5.14 -14.15
C ILE A 314 -6.42 -4.37 -14.37
N PRO A 315 -6.10 -4.04 -15.63
CA PRO A 315 -4.88 -3.34 -15.94
C PRO A 315 -4.86 -1.97 -15.24
N PRO A 316 -3.71 -1.57 -14.68
CA PRO A 316 -3.55 -0.26 -14.10
C PRO A 316 -4.08 0.86 -14.99
N PRO A 317 -4.77 1.87 -14.43
CA PRO A 317 -5.50 2.89 -15.20
C PRO A 317 -4.63 3.78 -16.11
N TRP A 318 -3.31 3.71 -15.96
CA TRP A 318 -2.35 4.41 -16.80
C TRP A 318 -1.75 3.57 -17.92
N GLN A 319 -1.89 2.25 -17.87
CA GLN A 319 -1.66 1.44 -19.04
C GLN A 319 -2.79 1.74 -20.01
N GLN A 320 -2.47 2.13 -21.25
CA GLN A 320 -3.52 2.52 -22.20
C GLN A 320 -4.59 1.43 -22.24
N PRO A 321 -5.87 1.80 -22.32
CA PRO A 321 -6.90 0.84 -22.67
C PRO A 321 -6.57 0.39 -24.09
N VAL A 322 -5.75 -0.65 -24.23
CA VAL A 322 -5.88 -1.58 -25.34
C VAL A 322 -7.35 -1.93 -25.29
N LEU A 323 -8.04 -1.37 -26.28
CA LEU A 323 -9.46 -1.10 -26.27
C LEU A 323 -10.17 -2.20 -25.51
N ILE A 324 -10.91 -1.79 -24.47
CA ILE A 324 -11.90 -2.63 -23.83
C ILE A 324 -12.89 -2.97 -24.94
N ASP A 325 -12.56 -3.97 -25.76
CA ASP A 325 -13.48 -4.55 -26.71
C ASP A 325 -14.58 -5.12 -25.82
N SER A 326 -15.83 -4.84 -26.18
CA SER A 326 -17.03 -5.36 -25.55
C SER A 326 -17.07 -6.90 -25.41
N HIS A 327 -16.10 -7.60 -25.99
CA HIS A 327 -15.89 -9.04 -25.92
C HIS A 327 -14.80 -9.50 -24.92
N GLU A 328 -13.99 -8.59 -24.37
CA GLU A 328 -12.89 -8.93 -23.45
C GLU A 328 -13.38 -9.43 -22.09
N PRO A 329 -12.79 -10.50 -21.52
CA PRO A 329 -13.14 -11.02 -20.19
C PRO A 329 -12.96 -9.98 -19.07
N TYR A 330 -12.09 -8.98 -19.26
CA TYR A 330 -11.88 -7.88 -18.29
C TYR A 330 -13.12 -7.03 -18.05
N ASN A 331 -14.04 -6.95 -19.00
CA ASN A 331 -15.29 -6.22 -18.80
C ASN A 331 -16.08 -6.75 -17.63
N SER A 332 -16.09 -8.07 -17.42
CA SER A 332 -16.76 -8.72 -16.29
C SER A 332 -16.22 -8.26 -14.93
N LEU A 333 -15.02 -7.69 -14.92
CA LEU A 333 -14.42 -7.15 -13.73
C LEU A 333 -14.84 -5.69 -13.52
N LEU A 334 -15.21 -4.91 -14.53
CA LEU A 334 -15.66 -3.52 -14.33
C LEU A 334 -16.95 -3.45 -13.50
N LEU A 335 -17.15 -2.33 -12.79
CA LEU A 335 -18.30 -2.11 -11.93
C LEU A 335 -19.06 -0.84 -12.33
N TYR A 336 -20.39 -0.95 -12.44
CA TYR A 336 -21.29 0.15 -12.79
C TYR A 336 -22.39 0.33 -11.73
N CYS A 337 -22.75 1.58 -11.50
CA CYS A 337 -23.85 1.97 -10.62
C CYS A 337 -25.19 1.65 -11.29
N PHE A 338 -26.05 0.94 -10.56
CA PHE A 338 -27.42 0.60 -10.96
C PHE A 338 -28.41 1.37 -10.09
N ASP A 339 -28.61 2.63 -10.45
CA ASP A 339 -29.57 3.55 -9.83
C ASP A 339 -30.74 3.88 -10.77
N ALA A 340 -31.60 4.83 -10.36
CA ALA A 340 -32.74 5.25 -11.15
C ALA A 340 -32.39 5.93 -12.48
N SER A 341 -31.14 6.38 -12.65
CA SER A 341 -30.64 7.01 -13.88
C SER A 341 -29.99 6.02 -14.85
N PHE A 342 -29.85 4.75 -14.45
CA PHE A 342 -29.15 3.74 -15.25
C PHE A 342 -29.91 3.37 -16.52
N ASP A 343 -29.27 3.58 -17.67
CA ASP A 343 -29.79 3.24 -19.00
C ASP A 343 -29.42 1.78 -19.36
N ILE A 344 -30.35 0.86 -19.10
CA ILE A 344 -30.17 -0.57 -19.38
C ILE A 344 -30.04 -0.89 -20.87
N ASP A 345 -30.71 -0.12 -21.73
CA ASP A 345 -30.70 -0.35 -23.17
C ASP A 345 -29.34 0.03 -23.74
N ARG A 346 -28.82 1.21 -23.36
CA ARG A 346 -27.45 1.62 -23.72
C ARG A 346 -26.41 0.65 -23.18
N PHE A 347 -26.54 0.21 -21.93
CA PHE A 347 -25.61 -0.76 -21.33
C PHE A 347 -25.61 -2.08 -22.10
N THR A 348 -26.78 -2.59 -22.47
CA THR A 348 -26.93 -3.85 -23.21
C THR A 348 -26.37 -3.75 -24.63
N ILE A 349 -26.52 -2.60 -25.29
CA ILE A 349 -25.92 -2.33 -26.61
C ILE A 349 -24.40 -2.25 -26.51
N GLN A 350 -23.88 -1.60 -25.46
CA GLN A 350 -22.43 -1.41 -25.26
C GLN A 350 -21.73 -2.72 -24.85
N TYR A 351 -22.42 -3.59 -24.11
CA TYR A 351 -21.89 -4.87 -23.63
C TYR A 351 -22.83 -6.02 -24.04
N PRO A 352 -22.88 -6.39 -25.33
CA PRO A 352 -23.84 -7.37 -25.83
C PRO A 352 -23.60 -8.77 -25.27
N THR A 353 -22.34 -9.14 -24.97
CA THR A 353 -21.93 -10.49 -24.53
C THR A 353 -22.17 -10.70 -23.04
N PRO A 354 -23.16 -11.51 -22.60
CA PRO A 354 -23.54 -11.64 -21.18
C PRO A 354 -22.39 -12.03 -20.24
N ASN A 355 -21.52 -12.94 -20.69
CA ASN A 355 -20.40 -13.45 -19.87
C ASN A 355 -19.23 -12.45 -19.74
N SER A 356 -19.24 -11.40 -20.55
CA SER A 356 -18.28 -10.30 -20.50
C SER A 356 -18.97 -9.00 -20.12
N ARG A 357 -20.16 -9.02 -19.49
CA ARG A 357 -20.81 -7.79 -19.04
C ARG A 357 -20.21 -7.31 -17.73
N PRO A 358 -19.98 -5.99 -17.59
CA PRO A 358 -19.65 -5.40 -16.29
C PRO A 358 -20.65 -5.75 -15.20
N MET A 359 -20.16 -5.82 -13.98
CA MET A 359 -20.98 -6.00 -12.79
C MET A 359 -21.82 -4.74 -12.53
N LEU A 360 -23.06 -4.96 -12.09
CA LEU A 360 -23.95 -3.90 -11.64
C LEU A 360 -24.06 -3.94 -10.11
N THR A 361 -23.93 -2.79 -9.46
CA THR A 361 -24.12 -2.64 -8.01
C THR A 361 -25.02 -1.47 -7.68
N ARG A 362 -25.68 -1.53 -6.52
CA ARG A 362 -26.40 -0.37 -5.95
C ARG A 362 -25.51 0.54 -5.13
N ASP A 363 -24.29 0.09 -4.79
CA ASP A 363 -23.28 0.93 -4.15
C ASP A 363 -22.62 1.85 -5.18
N CYS A 364 -23.35 2.92 -5.50
CA CYS A 364 -22.92 3.89 -6.49
C CYS A 364 -21.76 4.76 -5.99
N ASP A 365 -21.58 4.92 -4.69
CA ASP A 365 -20.50 5.71 -4.12
C ASP A 365 -19.16 5.00 -4.30
N SER A 366 -19.12 3.67 -4.08
CA SER A 366 -17.96 2.85 -4.43
C SER A 366 -17.55 2.98 -5.89
N VAL A 367 -18.52 2.89 -6.82
CA VAL A 367 -18.26 3.03 -8.26
C VAL A 367 -17.68 4.41 -8.59
N ARG A 368 -18.24 5.47 -8.00
CA ARG A 368 -17.77 6.85 -8.22
C ARG A 368 -16.36 7.06 -7.67
N ILE A 369 -16.09 6.61 -6.45
CA ILE A 369 -14.79 6.72 -5.80
C ILE A 369 -13.73 5.91 -6.57
N TRP A 370 -14.05 4.68 -6.98
CA TRP A 370 -13.14 3.86 -7.76
C TRP A 370 -12.76 4.50 -9.10
N ASN A 371 -13.74 5.01 -9.86
CA ASN A 371 -13.48 5.73 -11.10
C ASN A 371 -12.67 7.01 -10.90
N TRP A 372 -12.93 7.72 -9.80
CA TRP A 372 -12.12 8.88 -9.42
C TRP A 372 -10.69 8.49 -9.11
N LEU A 373 -10.45 7.49 -8.26
CA LEU A 373 -9.11 6.99 -7.92
C LEU A 373 -8.33 6.63 -9.18
N ARG A 374 -8.96 5.90 -10.12
CA ARG A 374 -8.37 5.58 -11.43
C ARG A 374 -7.93 6.81 -12.19
N THR A 375 -8.79 7.83 -12.26
CA THR A 375 -8.47 9.11 -12.90
C THR A 375 -7.26 9.78 -12.25
N GLN A 376 -7.12 9.71 -10.92
CA GLN A 376 -5.98 10.30 -10.22
C GLN A 376 -4.66 9.58 -10.52
N TRP A 377 -4.67 8.25 -10.53
CA TRP A 377 -3.51 7.47 -10.94
C TRP A 377 -3.11 7.72 -12.40
N THR A 378 -4.07 7.84 -13.34
CA THR A 378 -3.77 8.19 -14.73
C THR A 378 -3.08 9.56 -14.82
N LYS A 379 -3.54 10.55 -14.05
CA LYS A 379 -2.90 11.87 -14.00
C LYS A 379 -1.46 11.78 -13.47
N MET A 380 -1.23 10.97 -12.43
CA MET A 380 0.12 10.80 -11.89
C MET A 380 1.06 10.10 -12.86
N ALA A 381 0.61 9.05 -13.54
CA ALA A 381 1.48 8.28 -14.43
C ALA A 381 1.84 8.99 -15.75
N THR A 382 1.12 10.07 -16.11
CA THR A 382 1.30 10.82 -17.37
C THR A 382 2.10 12.11 -17.22
N LEU A 383 2.55 12.43 -16.00
CA LEU A 383 3.53 13.48 -15.70
C LEU A 383 4.96 13.00 -15.99
#